data_AF-A0A935JNK8-F1
#
_entry.id   AF-A0A935JNK8-F1
#
_cell.length_a   1.000
_cell.length_b   1.000
_cell.length_c   1.000
_cell.angle_alpha   90.00
_cell.angle_beta   90.00
_cell.angle_gamma   90.00
#
_symmetry.space_group_name_H-M   'P 1'
#
loop_
_entity.id
_entity.type
_entity.pdbx_description
1 polymer ?
#
loop_
_entity_poly.entity_id
_entity_poly.type
_entity_poly.pdbx_seq_one_letter_code
_entity_poly.pdbx_strand_id
1 'polypeptide(L)'
;MPLSLVLVAGSTVWAEKSFATPKPSAADRFSYYLQVIAARKFSNKFSGQISQVFVHSNAPLNGEARNITAPGIGLKYKISRRTSLTLDYQHILKGLSSISHYPLGVGIDLETGGHIFQLHFSNATGMNERAFLYETYGRFFNGDIRFGFNLSRLFHIRKNSY
;
A
#
# COMPACT_ATOMS: atom_id res chain seq x y z
N MET A 1 -19.91 -15.65 -6.21
CA MET A 1 -19.01 -14.53 -6.57
C MET A 1 -17.63 -15.09 -6.86
N PRO A 2 -17.04 -14.80 -8.03
CA PRO A 2 -15.77 -15.39 -8.47
C PRO A 2 -14.57 -14.85 -7.67
N LEU A 3 -13.51 -15.64 -7.64
CA LEU A 3 -12.18 -15.23 -7.17
C LEU A 3 -11.53 -14.34 -8.24
N SER A 4 -10.89 -13.25 -7.83
CA SER A 4 -10.08 -12.38 -8.69
C SER A 4 -8.61 -12.58 -8.36
N LEU A 5 -7.78 -12.72 -9.38
CA LEU A 5 -6.33 -12.78 -9.25
C LEU A 5 -5.72 -11.63 -10.05
N VAL A 6 -4.81 -10.88 -9.43
CA VAL A 6 -4.11 -9.74 -10.04
C VAL A 6 -2.62 -9.90 -9.81
N LEU A 7 -1.84 -9.67 -10.86
CA LEU A 7 -0.39 -9.56 -10.80
C LEU A 7 -0.02 -8.10 -11.06
N VAL A 8 0.76 -7.51 -10.15
CA VAL A 8 1.26 -6.14 -10.26
C VAL A 8 2.78 -6.20 -10.28
N ALA A 9 3.39 -5.53 -11.25
CA ALA A 9 4.82 -5.32 -11.30
C ALA A 9 5.08 -3.83 -11.52
N GLY A 10 6.09 -3.29 -10.84
CA GLY A 10 6.43 -1.89 -10.97
C GLY A 10 7.86 -1.59 -10.52
N SER A 11 8.27 -0.35 -10.78
CA SER A 11 9.56 0.18 -10.38
C SER A 11 9.40 1.57 -9.78
N THR A 12 10.19 1.86 -8.76
CA THR A 12 10.24 3.16 -8.09
C THR A 12 11.66 3.71 -8.19
N VAL A 13 11.77 5.01 -8.46
CA VAL A 13 13.06 5.71 -8.46
C VAL A 13 13.08 6.73 -7.32
N TRP A 14 14.12 6.66 -6.49
CA TRP A 14 14.35 7.66 -5.47
C TRP A 14 15.08 8.87 -6.08
N ALA A 15 14.32 9.91 -6.38
CA ALA A 15 14.79 11.13 -7.05
C ALA A 15 15.33 12.21 -6.07
N GLU A 16 15.24 11.99 -4.76
CA GLU A 16 15.67 12.99 -3.78
C GLU A 16 17.18 13.18 -3.80
N LYS A 17 17.61 14.39 -3.43
CA LYS A 17 19.03 14.68 -3.26
C LYS A 17 19.58 13.83 -2.12
N SER A 18 20.58 13.00 -2.44
CA SER A 18 21.28 12.21 -1.42
C SER A 18 22.47 12.99 -0.90
N PHE A 19 22.59 13.03 0.43
CA PHE A 19 23.74 13.60 1.14
C PHE A 19 24.72 12.52 1.62
N ALA A 20 24.53 11.26 1.20
CA ALA A 20 25.42 10.16 1.52
C ALA A 20 26.78 10.29 0.80
N THR A 21 27.82 9.76 1.45
CA THR A 21 29.17 9.68 0.89
C THR A 21 29.63 8.22 0.96
N PRO A 22 29.82 7.51 -0.17
CA PRO A 22 29.66 7.96 -1.56
C PRO A 22 28.19 8.21 -1.95
N LYS A 23 27.99 9.05 -2.98
CA LYS A 23 26.64 9.31 -3.51
C LYS A 23 26.13 8.08 -4.28
N PRO A 24 24.83 7.72 -4.13
CA PRO A 24 24.25 6.63 -4.90
C PRO A 24 24.24 6.97 -6.40
N SER A 25 24.62 5.99 -7.20
CA SER A 25 24.54 6.05 -8.66
C SER A 25 23.08 6.11 -9.13
N ALA A 26 22.87 6.34 -10.43
CA ALA A 26 21.52 6.27 -11.01
C ALA A 26 20.89 4.87 -10.82
N ALA A 27 21.70 3.81 -10.93
CA ALA A 27 21.23 2.43 -10.76
C ALA A 27 20.83 2.16 -9.30
N ASP A 28 21.59 2.65 -8.33
CA ASP A 28 21.32 2.44 -6.89
C ASP A 28 19.95 2.99 -6.45
N ARG A 29 19.44 3.99 -7.17
CA ARG A 29 18.19 4.67 -6.86
C ARG A 29 16.94 3.91 -7.31
N PHE A 30 17.10 2.85 -8.09
CA PHE A 30 15.97 2.04 -8.53
C PHE A 30 15.59 0.98 -7.49
N SER A 31 14.30 0.77 -7.38
CA SER A 31 13.70 -0.35 -6.66
C SER A 31 12.60 -0.95 -7.52
N TYR A 32 12.36 -2.24 -7.37
CA TYR A 32 11.39 -2.99 -8.15
C TYR A 32 10.50 -3.76 -7.20
N TYR A 33 9.24 -3.95 -7.59
CA TYR A 33 8.32 -4.77 -6.83
C TYR A 33 7.48 -5.66 -7.72
N LEU A 34 7.13 -6.82 -7.18
CA LEU A 34 6.21 -7.77 -7.76
C LEU A 34 5.20 -8.15 -6.67
N GLN A 35 3.92 -8.01 -6.96
CA GLN A 35 2.84 -8.32 -6.04
C GLN A 35 1.80 -9.22 -6.70
N VAL A 36 1.43 -10.28 -6.00
CA VAL A 36 0.29 -11.12 -6.35
C VAL A 36 -0.83 -10.81 -5.37
N ILE A 37 -2.04 -10.57 -5.88
CA ILE A 37 -3.22 -10.28 -5.07
C ILE A 37 -4.33 -11.25 -5.46
N ALA A 38 -4.83 -11.99 -4.48
CA ALA A 38 -6.02 -12.83 -4.62
C ALA A 38 -7.14 -12.22 -3.78
N ALA A 39 -8.23 -11.81 -4.43
CA ALA A 39 -9.34 -11.12 -3.79
C ALA A 39 -10.66 -11.82 -4.08
N ARG A 40 -11.54 -11.87 -3.07
CA ARG A 40 -12.88 -12.42 -3.22
C ARG A 40 -13.90 -11.58 -2.46
N LYS A 41 -15.03 -11.37 -3.12
CA LYS A 41 -16.23 -10.87 -2.45
C LYS A 41 -16.99 -12.06 -1.84
N PHE A 42 -17.11 -12.08 -0.52
CA PHE A 42 -17.78 -13.15 0.22
C PHE A 42 -19.27 -12.87 0.40
N SER A 43 -19.64 -11.59 0.50
CA SER A 43 -21.04 -11.16 0.57
C SER A 43 -21.22 -9.78 -0.07
N ASN A 44 -22.46 -9.28 -0.14
CA ASN A 44 -22.72 -7.93 -0.61
C ASN A 44 -22.06 -6.83 0.23
N LYS A 45 -21.77 -7.13 1.50
CA LYS A 45 -21.13 -6.20 2.44
C LYS A 45 -19.64 -6.46 2.65
N PHE A 46 -19.19 -7.71 2.53
CA PHE A 46 -17.83 -8.09 2.89
C PHE A 46 -17.02 -8.61 1.69
N SER A 47 -15.81 -8.06 1.55
CA SER A 47 -14.79 -8.53 0.62
C SER A 47 -13.44 -8.59 1.33
N GLY A 48 -12.66 -9.60 1.00
CA GLY A 48 -11.30 -9.75 1.51
C GLY A 48 -10.32 -9.99 0.37
N GLN A 49 -9.07 -9.64 0.62
CA GLN A 49 -7.93 -9.94 -0.22
C GLN A 49 -6.79 -10.47 0.63
N ILE A 50 -6.01 -11.34 0.02
CA ILE A 50 -4.68 -11.68 0.48
C ILE A 50 -3.69 -11.24 -0.60
N SER A 51 -2.52 -10.81 -0.19
CA SER A 51 -1.46 -10.42 -1.12
C SER A 51 -0.13 -11.03 -0.71
N GLN A 52 0.76 -11.15 -1.67
CA GLN A 52 2.16 -11.46 -1.45
C GLN A 52 2.96 -10.47 -2.27
N VAL A 53 3.75 -9.63 -1.61
CA VAL A 53 4.64 -8.67 -2.28
C VAL A 53 6.10 -9.08 -2.06
N PHE A 54 6.89 -8.88 -3.11
CA PHE A 54 8.34 -8.96 -3.11
C PHE A 54 8.87 -7.61 -3.59
N VAL A 55 9.76 -7.00 -2.82
CA VAL A 55 10.40 -5.72 -3.17
C VAL A 55 11.91 -5.88 -3.14
N HIS A 56 12.53 -5.54 -4.26
CA HIS A 56 13.98 -5.45 -4.41
C HIS A 56 14.42 -3.99 -4.42
N SER A 57 15.38 -3.63 -3.58
CA SER A 57 16.06 -2.33 -3.61
C SER A 57 17.52 -2.52 -3.98
N ASN A 58 18.00 -1.77 -4.98
CA ASN A 58 19.40 -1.84 -5.42
C ASN A 58 20.33 -1.32 -4.31
N ALA A 59 19.96 -0.21 -3.67
CA ALA A 59 20.65 0.35 -2.52
C ALA A 59 19.65 0.68 -1.39
N PRO A 60 19.42 -0.26 -0.45
CA PRO A 60 18.59 -0.02 0.72
C PRO A 60 19.20 1.05 1.64
N LEU A 61 18.35 1.84 2.29
CA LEU A 61 18.79 2.83 3.27
C LEU A 61 19.11 2.13 4.59
N ASN A 62 19.98 2.73 5.40
CA ASN A 62 20.22 2.32 6.81
C ASN A 62 20.61 0.84 7.04
N GLY A 63 21.25 0.18 6.06
CA GLY A 63 21.66 -1.21 6.21
C GLY A 63 20.49 -2.23 6.15
N GLU A 64 19.34 -1.81 5.65
CA GLU A 64 18.18 -2.67 5.42
C GLU A 64 18.50 -3.79 4.40
N ALA A 65 17.76 -4.89 4.45
CA ALA A 65 17.97 -5.99 3.52
C ALA A 65 17.56 -5.58 2.10
N ARG A 66 18.32 -5.96 1.07
CA ARG A 66 17.99 -5.62 -0.34
C ARG A 66 16.66 -6.20 -0.83
N ASN A 67 16.17 -7.25 -0.17
CA ASN A 67 14.95 -7.94 -0.55
C ASN A 67 14.02 -8.01 0.65
N ILE A 68 12.78 -7.56 0.46
CA ILE A 68 11.70 -7.73 1.42
C ILE A 68 10.59 -8.54 0.79
N THR A 69 10.13 -9.54 1.54
CA THR A 69 8.97 -10.36 1.17
C THR A 69 7.94 -10.24 2.27
N ALA A 70 6.73 -9.85 1.91
CA ALA A 70 5.67 -9.59 2.87
C ALA A 70 4.32 -10.10 2.35
N PRO A 71 3.68 -11.09 2.99
CA PRO A 71 2.27 -11.36 2.82
C PRO A 71 1.40 -10.27 3.46
N GLY A 72 0.21 -10.09 2.91
CA GLY A 72 -0.73 -9.06 3.30
C GLY A 72 -2.16 -9.54 3.36
N ILE A 73 -2.96 -8.87 4.17
CA ILE A 73 -4.40 -9.07 4.25
C ILE A 73 -5.06 -7.70 4.12
N GLY A 74 -6.02 -7.60 3.21
CA GLY A 74 -6.88 -6.43 3.07
C GLY A 74 -8.34 -6.84 3.25
N LEU A 75 -9.06 -6.11 4.09
CA LEU A 75 -10.48 -6.33 4.34
C LEU A 75 -11.26 -5.07 4.00
N LYS A 76 -12.44 -5.26 3.43
CA LYS A 76 -13.38 -4.17 3.19
C LYS A 76 -14.78 -4.59 3.59
N TYR A 77 -15.41 -3.76 4.42
CA TYR A 77 -16.76 -3.95 4.92
C TYR A 77 -17.63 -2.74 4.63
N LYS A 78 -18.72 -2.93 3.88
CA LYS A 78 -19.71 -1.88 3.59
C LYS A 78 -20.63 -1.69 4.80
N ILE A 79 -20.51 -0.52 5.45
CA ILE A 79 -21.45 -0.09 6.49
C ILE A 79 -22.78 0.31 5.84
N SER A 80 -22.71 1.11 4.77
CA SER A 80 -23.86 1.64 4.05
C SER A 80 -23.66 1.50 2.54
N ARG A 81 -24.62 1.98 1.74
CA ARG A 81 -24.44 2.07 0.28
C ARG A 81 -23.30 2.99 -0.13
N ARG A 82 -22.94 3.97 0.70
CA ARG A 82 -21.97 5.04 0.40
C ARG A 82 -20.76 5.05 1.35
N THR A 83 -20.69 4.13 2.30
CA THR A 83 -19.64 4.12 3.33
C THR A 83 -19.10 2.71 3.49
N SER A 84 -17.78 2.57 3.41
CA SER A 84 -17.09 1.31 3.68
C SER A 84 -15.94 1.54 4.66
N LEU A 85 -15.70 0.57 5.52
CA LEU A 85 -14.47 0.45 6.30
C LEU A 85 -13.47 -0.40 5.53
N THR A 86 -12.20 -0.03 5.63
CA THR A 86 -11.08 -0.78 5.10
C THR A 86 -10.08 -1.06 6.21
N LEU A 87 -9.44 -2.22 6.14
CA LEU A 87 -8.31 -2.59 6.96
C LEU A 87 -7.26 -3.19 6.04
N ASP A 88 -6.02 -2.78 6.21
CA ASP A 88 -4.88 -3.31 5.49
C ASP A 88 -3.76 -3.63 6.49
N TYR A 89 -3.18 -4.81 6.38
CA TYR A 89 -2.09 -5.24 7.24
C TYR A 89 -1.08 -6.05 6.43
N GLN A 90 0.19 -5.71 6.59
CA GLN A 90 1.28 -6.43 5.96
C GLN A 90 2.23 -7.03 7.01
N HIS A 91 2.45 -8.33 6.90
CA HIS A 91 3.40 -9.04 7.74
C HIS A 91 4.71 -9.24 6.96
N ILE A 92 5.83 -8.72 7.47
CA ILE A 92 7.13 -8.83 6.78
C ILE A 92 7.82 -10.11 7.24
N LEU A 93 8.01 -11.07 6.34
CA LEU A 93 8.62 -12.37 6.67
C LEU A 93 10.14 -12.31 6.73
N LYS A 94 10.74 -11.52 5.82
CA LYS A 94 12.20 -11.42 5.65
C LYS A 94 12.57 -9.99 5.31
N GLY A 95 13.72 -9.56 5.85
CA GLY A 95 14.29 -8.25 5.56
C GLY A 95 13.73 -7.10 6.39
N LEU A 96 12.98 -7.39 7.46
CA LEU A 96 12.57 -6.38 8.43
C LEU A 96 13.80 -5.85 9.18
N SER A 97 14.00 -4.54 9.16
CA SER A 97 15.01 -3.88 9.98
C SER A 97 14.57 -3.79 11.45
N SER A 98 15.53 -3.71 12.37
CA SER A 98 15.26 -3.65 13.82
C SER A 98 14.46 -2.43 14.25
N ILE A 99 14.51 -1.37 13.45
CA ILE A 99 13.78 -0.10 13.68
C ILE A 99 12.43 -0.04 12.97
N SER A 100 12.12 -1.01 12.10
CA SER A 100 10.90 -1.01 11.29
C SER A 100 9.82 -1.88 11.93
N HIS A 101 8.58 -1.53 11.67
CA HIS A 101 7.37 -2.15 12.19
C HIS A 101 6.45 -2.60 11.07
N TYR A 102 5.53 -3.49 11.41
CA TYR A 102 4.55 -3.98 10.45
C TYR A 102 3.56 -2.87 10.07
N PRO A 103 3.38 -2.60 8.77
CA PRO A 103 2.39 -1.66 8.32
C PRO A 103 0.97 -2.13 8.66
N LEU A 104 0.21 -1.24 9.27
CA LEU A 104 -1.20 -1.40 9.58
C LEU A 104 -1.93 -0.12 9.15
N GLY A 105 -3.04 -0.28 8.45
CA GLY A 105 -3.90 0.79 7.99
C GLY A 105 -5.36 0.50 8.27
N VAL A 106 -6.08 1.50 8.73
CA VAL A 106 -7.55 1.49 8.80
C VAL A 106 -8.09 2.69 8.04
N GLY A 107 -9.20 2.51 7.34
CA GLY A 107 -9.73 3.56 6.49
C GLY A 107 -11.24 3.56 6.36
N ILE A 108 -11.72 4.68 5.85
CA ILE A 108 -13.12 4.93 5.54
C ILE A 108 -13.18 5.42 4.09
N ASP A 109 -13.91 4.67 3.26
CA ASP A 109 -14.26 5.08 1.91
C ASP A 109 -15.67 5.70 1.92
N LEU A 110 -15.79 6.92 1.40
CA LEU A 110 -17.04 7.65 1.21
C LEU A 110 -17.30 7.86 -0.29
N GLU A 111 -18.39 7.28 -0.78
CA GLU A 111 -18.78 7.33 -2.18
C GLU A 111 -19.88 8.37 -2.41
N THR A 112 -19.59 9.40 -3.19
CA THR A 112 -20.52 10.48 -3.53
C THR A 112 -20.68 10.57 -5.04
N GLY A 113 -21.54 9.71 -5.59
CA GLY A 113 -22.16 9.86 -6.93
C GLY A 113 -21.21 10.25 -8.07
N GLY A 114 -19.96 9.77 -8.05
CA GLY A 114 -18.90 10.14 -8.99
C GLY A 114 -17.54 10.39 -8.36
N HIS A 115 -17.48 10.63 -7.05
CA HIS A 115 -16.25 10.71 -6.28
C HIS A 115 -16.17 9.58 -5.25
N ILE A 116 -14.95 9.09 -5.02
CA ILE A 116 -14.63 8.21 -3.90
C ILE A 116 -13.56 8.90 -3.08
N PHE A 117 -13.95 9.36 -1.90
CA PHE A 117 -13.06 9.91 -0.89
C PHE A 117 -12.56 8.78 0.00
N GLN A 118 -11.25 8.61 0.11
CA GLN A 118 -10.66 7.59 0.97
C GLN A 118 -9.83 8.28 2.04
N LEU A 119 -10.27 8.12 3.29
CA LEU A 119 -9.60 8.61 4.48
C LEU A 119 -8.91 7.42 5.12
N HIS A 120 -7.61 7.48 5.34
CA HIS A 120 -6.88 6.35 5.94
C HIS A 120 -5.91 6.81 7.02
N PHE A 121 -5.79 5.98 8.04
CA PHE A 121 -4.93 6.15 9.19
C PHE A 121 -3.98 4.96 9.24
N SER A 122 -2.68 5.21 9.18
CA SER A 122 -1.67 4.16 9.14
C SER A 122 -0.39 4.57 9.86
N ASN A 123 0.36 3.60 10.35
CA ASN A 123 1.72 3.84 10.84
C ASN A 123 2.77 3.88 9.71
N ALA A 124 2.40 3.61 8.46
CA ALA A 124 3.33 3.61 7.33
C ALA A 124 3.71 5.02 6.88
N THR A 125 5.00 5.24 6.60
CA THR A 125 5.54 6.56 6.26
C THR A 125 5.28 6.95 4.80
N GLY A 126 5.23 5.98 3.89
CA GLY A 126 4.99 6.21 2.47
C GLY A 126 3.91 5.30 1.91
N MET A 127 3.39 5.68 0.74
CA MET A 127 2.27 5.00 0.08
C MET A 127 2.68 4.07 -1.07
N ASN A 128 3.97 4.03 -1.44
CA ASN A 128 4.48 3.07 -2.41
C ASN A 128 5.07 1.84 -1.70
N GLU A 129 5.13 0.71 -2.39
CA GLU A 129 5.50 -0.59 -1.84
C GLU A 129 6.89 -0.59 -1.19
N ARG A 130 7.84 0.20 -1.73
CA ARG A 130 9.16 0.37 -1.13
C ARG A 130 9.05 1.10 0.21
N ALA A 131 8.52 2.32 0.23
CA ALA A 131 8.45 3.13 1.44
C ALA A 131 7.52 2.52 2.49
N PHE A 132 6.42 1.91 2.06
CA PHE A 132 5.47 1.23 2.93
C PHE A 132 6.11 0.05 3.68
N LEU A 133 6.95 -0.76 3.02
CA LEU A 133 7.57 -1.92 3.67
C LEU A 133 8.89 -1.60 4.39
N TYR A 134 9.74 -0.76 3.80
CA TYR A 134 11.05 -0.45 4.33
C TYR A 134 10.97 0.62 5.43
N GLU A 135 10.14 1.64 5.24
CA GLU A 135 10.21 2.90 5.99
C GLU A 135 9.08 3.06 7.02
N THR A 136 8.43 1.97 7.43
CA THR A 136 7.42 2.01 8.50
C THR A 136 8.08 1.96 9.87
N TYR A 137 8.47 3.12 10.40
CA TYR A 137 9.14 3.23 11.71
C TYR A 137 8.19 3.46 12.90
N GLY A 138 6.92 3.79 12.63
CA GLY A 138 5.93 4.13 13.67
C GLY A 138 5.25 2.90 14.27
N ARG A 139 4.91 2.95 15.55
CA ARG A 139 4.07 1.96 16.24
C ARG A 139 2.61 2.42 16.26
N PHE A 140 1.77 1.75 15.47
CA PHE A 140 0.34 2.10 15.35
C PHE A 140 -0.38 2.22 16.70
N PHE A 141 -0.20 1.25 17.59
CA PHE A 141 -0.87 1.22 18.90
C PHE A 141 -0.24 2.14 19.95
N ASN A 142 0.93 2.73 19.67
CA ASN A 142 1.53 3.75 20.53
C ASN A 142 1.15 5.18 20.10
N GLY A 143 0.28 5.32 19.08
CA GLY A 143 -0.19 6.62 18.61
C GLY A 143 0.63 7.21 17.45
N ASP A 144 1.61 6.48 16.90
CA ASP A 144 2.34 6.91 15.70
C ASP A 144 1.46 6.72 14.45
N ILE A 145 0.45 7.57 14.34
CA ILE A 145 -0.57 7.51 13.30
C ILE A 145 -0.33 8.63 12.31
N ARG A 146 -0.28 8.26 11.03
CA ARG A 146 -0.26 9.16 9.88
C ARG A 146 -1.62 9.12 9.21
N PHE A 147 -2.10 10.30 8.82
CA PHE A 147 -3.33 10.46 8.09
C PHE A 147 -3.03 10.66 6.61
N GLY A 148 -3.76 9.95 5.76
CA GLY A 148 -3.70 10.09 4.32
C GLY A 148 -5.08 10.18 3.69
N PHE A 149 -5.10 10.77 2.51
CA PHE A 149 -6.32 11.10 1.78
C PHE A 149 -6.15 10.82 0.30
N ASN A 150 -7.07 10.05 -0.28
CA ASN A 150 -7.18 9.87 -1.72
C ASN A 150 -8.55 10.34 -2.21
N LEU A 151 -8.58 10.91 -3.41
CA LEU A 151 -9.80 11.25 -4.13
C LEU A 151 -9.74 10.61 -5.50
N SER A 152 -10.62 9.65 -5.77
CA SER A 152 -10.81 9.08 -7.10
C SER A 152 -12.05 9.66 -7.75
N ARG A 153 -11.96 9.98 -9.06
CA ARG A 153 -13.07 10.49 -9.87
C ARG A 153 -13.10 9.78 -11.21
N LEU A 154 -14.28 9.30 -11.59
CA LEU A 154 -14.53 8.75 -12.91
C LEU A 154 -15.05 9.83 -13.85
N PHE A 155 -14.28 10.14 -14.89
CA PHE A 155 -14.68 11.10 -15.93
C PHE A 155 -15.37 10.36 -17.08
N HIS A 156 -16.63 10.71 -17.34
CA HIS A 156 -17.35 10.21 -18.50
C HIS A 156 -17.10 11.17 -19.68
N ILE A 157 -16.32 10.72 -20.67
CA ILE A 157 -15.92 11.54 -21.83
C ILE A 157 -17.08 11.72 -22.83
N ARG A 158 -18.09 10.83 -22.82
CA ARG A 158 -19.27 10.92 -23.68
C ARG A 158 -20.55 10.66 -22.88
N LYS A 159 -21.57 11.49 -23.10
CA LYS A 159 -22.93 11.28 -22.59
C LYS A 159 -23.57 10.17 -23.42
N ASN A 160 -23.80 8.98 -22.85
CA ASN A 160 -24.65 7.99 -23.49
C ASN A 160 -26.10 8.41 -23.28
N SER A 161 -26.71 9.01 -24.30
CA SER A 161 -28.17 9.08 -24.42
C SER A 161 -28.69 7.68 -24.71
N TYR A 162 -29.43 7.11 -23.77
CA TYR A 162 -30.48 6.14 -24.04
C TYR A 162 -31.81 6.84 -23.86
#